data_AF-A0A077R813-F1
#
_entry.id   AF-A0A077R813-F1
#
_cell.length_a   1.000
_cell.length_b   1.000
_cell.length_c   1.000
_cell.angle_alpha   90.00
_cell.angle_beta   90.00
_cell.angle_gamma   90.00
#
_symmetry.space_group_name_H-M   'P 1'
#
loop_
_entity.id
_entity.type
_entity.pdbx_description
1 polymer ?
#
loop_
_entity_poly.entity_id
_entity_poly.type
_entity_poly.pdbx_seq_one_letter_code
_entity_poly.pdbx_strand_id
1 'polypeptide(L)'
;MGDRQGYEWISPCGPELNLVRTQDTPIVYTELDDDGLLKWAGTLTEPFQPEQMVVDPENGYVYHPSPKRQNRRRNKSDTSQDVKRYGELSLLGSNLVLSRLAEGLEIDAELFEKGVGGSIEWQGKRYDLGLLGKA
;
A
#
# COMPACT_ATOMS: atom_id res chain seq x y z
N MET A 1 12.64 -14.92 12.02
CA MET A 1 12.58 -13.85 11.00
C MET A 1 13.71 -14.14 10.02
N GLY A 2 13.69 -13.63 8.79
CA GLY A 2 14.77 -13.86 7.84
C GLY A 2 15.92 -12.90 8.11
N ASP A 3 16.97 -13.34 8.78
CA ASP A 3 18.11 -12.48 9.09
C ASP A 3 19.46 -13.18 8.89
N ARG A 4 20.18 -12.67 7.88
CA ARG A 4 21.64 -12.42 7.89
C ARG A 4 22.13 -11.55 6.73
N GLN A 5 21.31 -11.29 5.69
CA GLN A 5 21.72 -10.53 4.49
C GLN A 5 20.62 -9.60 3.90
N GLY A 6 19.64 -9.18 4.69
CA GLY A 6 18.59 -8.23 4.26
C GLY A 6 17.34 -8.85 3.61
N TYR A 7 17.14 -10.16 3.73
CA TYR A 7 15.92 -10.85 3.25
C TYR A 7 14.91 -11.02 4.38
N GLU A 8 14.18 -9.96 4.67
CA GLU A 8 13.35 -9.82 5.88
C GLU A 8 11.99 -10.50 5.75
N TRP A 9 11.57 -10.82 4.52
CA TRP A 9 10.23 -11.30 4.20
C TRP A 9 10.24 -12.74 3.72
N ILE A 10 9.15 -13.45 4.01
CA ILE A 10 8.91 -14.81 3.52
C ILE A 10 7.64 -14.77 2.67
N SER A 11 7.76 -15.18 1.40
CA SER A 11 6.64 -15.31 0.47
C SER A 11 6.34 -16.78 0.18
N PRO A 12 5.15 -17.28 0.57
CA PRO A 12 4.71 -18.63 0.20
C PRO A 12 4.36 -18.72 -1.30
N CYS A 13 4.93 -19.70 -2.00
CA CYS A 13 4.63 -19.98 -3.40
C CYS A 13 4.37 -21.48 -3.58
N GLY A 14 3.11 -21.89 -3.44
CA GLY A 14 2.75 -23.32 -3.42
C GLY A 14 3.48 -24.07 -2.30
N PRO A 15 4.24 -25.14 -2.60
CA PRO A 15 5.04 -25.86 -1.61
C PRO A 15 6.34 -25.13 -1.21
N GLU A 16 6.75 -24.09 -1.95
CA GLU A 16 8.03 -23.40 -1.77
C GLU A 16 7.90 -22.15 -0.89
N LEU A 17 8.99 -21.82 -0.18
CA LEU A 17 9.13 -20.58 0.57
C LEU A 17 10.27 -19.75 -0.02
N ASN A 18 9.94 -18.54 -0.48
CA ASN A 18 10.91 -17.59 -0.98
C ASN A 18 11.28 -16.59 0.12
N LEU A 19 12.58 -16.41 0.36
CA LEU A 19 13.10 -15.31 1.17
C LEU A 19 13.22 -14.08 0.26
N VAL A 20 12.58 -12.98 0.65
CA VAL A 20 12.46 -11.78 -0.19
C VAL A 20 13.05 -10.57 0.53
N ARG A 21 13.84 -9.80 -0.20
CA ARG A 21 14.26 -8.45 0.16
C ARG A 21 13.44 -7.46 -0.65
N THR A 22 12.92 -6.44 0.01
CA THR A 22 12.09 -5.42 -0.63
C THR A 22 12.90 -4.14 -0.77
N GLN A 23 12.71 -3.42 -1.88
CA GLN A 23 13.30 -2.09 -2.03
C GLN A 23 12.58 -1.08 -1.13
N ASP A 24 11.28 -1.27 -0.94
CA ASP A 24 10.41 -0.29 -0.31
C ASP A 24 9.43 -1.01 0.63
N THR A 25 8.25 -1.40 0.15
CA THR A 25 7.25 -2.14 0.95
C THR A 25 7.17 -3.61 0.54
N PRO A 26 6.80 -4.53 1.46
CA PRO A 26 6.67 -5.96 1.15
C PRO A 26 5.38 -6.35 0.44
N ILE A 27 4.38 -5.48 0.45
CA ILE A 27 3.08 -5.72 -0.16
C ILE A 27 2.88 -4.73 -1.28
N VAL A 28 2.50 -5.27 -2.44
CA VAL A 28 2.08 -4.48 -3.59
C VAL A 28 0.66 -4.89 -3.95
N TYR A 29 -0.27 -3.94 -3.98
CA TYR A 29 -1.60 -4.16 -4.51
C TYR A 29 -1.55 -4.09 -6.04
N THR A 30 -2.04 -5.13 -6.70
CA THR A 30 -1.86 -5.29 -8.15
C THR A 30 -3.13 -5.07 -8.96
N GLU A 31 -4.29 -5.20 -8.32
CA GLU A 31 -5.60 -4.96 -8.93
C GLU A 31 -6.47 -4.14 -7.99
N LEU A 32 -7.37 -3.35 -8.57
CA LEU A 32 -8.51 -2.70 -7.91
C LEU A 32 -9.75 -3.10 -8.72
N ASP A 33 -10.73 -3.71 -8.08
CA ASP A 33 -12.01 -4.01 -8.73
C ASP A 33 -13.02 -2.86 -8.61
N ASP A 34 -14.15 -2.98 -9.30
CA ASP A 34 -15.18 -1.94 -9.37
C ASP A 34 -15.95 -1.81 -8.04
N ASP A 35 -15.93 -2.85 -7.22
CA ASP A 35 -16.49 -2.89 -5.86
C ASP A 35 -15.58 -2.20 -4.83
N GLY A 36 -14.38 -1.74 -5.24
CA GLY A 36 -13.46 -1.03 -4.37
C GLY A 36 -12.60 -1.94 -3.50
N LEU A 37 -12.28 -3.15 -3.98
CA LEU A 37 -11.35 -4.06 -3.31
C LEU A 37 -10.01 -4.08 -4.04
N LEU A 38 -8.95 -3.80 -3.26
CA LEU A 38 -7.58 -3.96 -3.69
C LEU A 38 -7.15 -5.42 -3.52
N LYS A 39 -6.58 -6.03 -4.57
CA LYS A 39 -6.05 -7.39 -4.50
C LYS A 39 -4.53 -7.41 -4.30
N TRP A 40 -4.07 -8.35 -3.49
CA TRP A 40 -2.67 -8.63 -3.25
C TRP A 40 -2.46 -10.13 -2.98
N ALA A 41 -1.22 -10.61 -3.13
CA ALA A 41 -0.86 -12.02 -2.95
C ALA A 41 -1.81 -12.99 -3.69
N GLY A 42 -2.24 -12.60 -4.90
CA GLY A 42 -3.12 -13.37 -5.79
C GLY A 42 -4.61 -13.32 -5.43
N THR A 43 -4.99 -13.60 -4.19
CA THR A 43 -6.42 -13.74 -3.81
C THR A 43 -6.83 -12.95 -2.58
N LEU A 44 -5.89 -12.33 -1.87
CA LEU A 44 -6.19 -11.55 -0.69
C LEU A 44 -6.69 -10.18 -1.10
N THR A 45 -7.63 -9.64 -0.34
CA THR A 45 -8.31 -8.39 -0.65
C THR A 45 -8.30 -7.45 0.54
N GLU A 46 -8.20 -6.14 0.29
CA GLU A 46 -8.38 -5.09 1.28
C GLU A 46 -9.30 -4.00 0.72
N PRO A 47 -10.14 -3.35 1.55
CA PRO A 47 -10.95 -2.22 1.10
C PRO A 47 -10.08 -1.04 0.65
N PHE A 48 -10.42 -0.48 -0.51
CA PHE A 48 -9.80 0.72 -1.03
C PHE A 48 -10.20 1.95 -0.19
N GLN A 49 -9.20 2.66 0.32
CA GLN A 49 -9.35 3.86 1.15
C GLN A 49 -8.64 5.04 0.46
N PRO A 50 -9.28 5.67 -0.55
CA PRO A 50 -8.66 6.74 -1.34
C PRO A 50 -8.25 7.95 -0.48
N GLU A 51 -8.95 8.19 0.63
CA GLU A 51 -8.70 9.31 1.55
C GLU A 51 -7.42 9.15 2.38
N GLN A 52 -6.83 7.95 2.41
CA GLN A 52 -5.61 7.65 3.17
C GLN A 52 -4.41 7.37 2.27
N MET A 53 -4.54 7.65 0.98
CA MET A 53 -3.46 7.46 0.03
C MET A 53 -2.42 8.57 0.14
N VAL A 54 -1.16 8.20 -0.10
CA VAL A 54 -0.05 9.15 -0.12
C VAL A 54 0.85 8.92 -1.33
N VAL A 55 1.53 9.98 -1.76
CA VAL A 55 2.49 9.94 -2.86
C VAL A 55 3.89 10.24 -2.32
N ASP A 56 4.87 9.47 -2.77
CA ASP A 56 6.28 9.80 -2.59
C ASP A 56 6.69 10.82 -3.68
N PRO A 57 7.10 12.04 -3.29
CA PRO A 57 7.47 13.09 -4.24
C PRO A 57 8.78 12.81 -4.98
N GLU A 58 9.66 11.93 -4.47
CA GLU A 58 10.97 11.66 -5.07
C GLU A 58 10.86 10.71 -6.28
N ASN A 59 9.97 9.71 -6.20
CA ASN A 59 9.83 8.67 -7.22
C ASN A 59 8.42 8.60 -7.85
N GLY A 60 7.45 9.34 -7.32
CA GLY A 60 6.06 9.36 -7.79
C GLY A 60 5.25 8.12 -7.42
N TYR A 61 5.74 7.28 -6.51
CA TYR A 61 5.03 6.07 -6.09
C TYR A 61 3.82 6.43 -5.22
N VAL A 62 2.75 5.68 -5.43
CA VAL A 62 1.49 5.88 -4.71
C VAL A 62 1.29 4.73 -3.74
N TYR A 63 0.98 5.08 -2.49
CA TYR A 63 0.83 4.14 -1.40
C TYR A 63 -0.60 4.16 -0.86
N HIS A 64 -1.00 3.00 -0.37
CA HIS A 64 -2.25 2.77 0.34
C HIS A 64 -1.93 2.16 1.71
N PRO A 65 -2.78 2.33 2.74
CA PRO A 65 -2.62 1.63 4.00
C PRO A 65 -2.37 0.12 3.84
N SER A 66 -1.42 -0.39 4.61
CA SER A 66 -1.09 -1.81 4.61
C SER A 66 -2.24 -2.67 5.14
N PRO A 67 -2.36 -3.93 4.65
CA PRO A 67 -3.36 -4.87 5.14
C PRO A 67 -3.25 -5.05 6.66
N LYS A 68 -4.37 -4.92 7.38
CA LYS A 68 -4.42 -5.20 8.81
C LYS A 68 -4.63 -6.70 8.99
N ARG A 69 -4.01 -7.29 10.02
CA ARG A 69 -4.29 -8.68 10.36
C ARG A 69 -5.78 -8.82 10.68
N GLN A 70 -6.51 -9.58 9.87
CA GLN A 70 -7.80 -10.11 10.31
C GLN A 70 -7.51 -11.05 11.49
N ASN A 71 -7.79 -10.58 12.70
CA ASN A 71 -7.53 -11.31 13.94
C ASN A 71 -8.34 -12.61 13.93
N ARG A 72 -7.75 -13.70 13.41
CA ARG A 72 -8.23 -15.06 13.63
C ARG A 72 -7.98 -15.38 15.10
N ARG A 73 -8.94 -15.00 15.95
CA ARG A 73 -9.11 -15.35 17.38
C ARG A 73 -7.80 -15.74 18.08
N ARG A 74 -7.02 -14.76 18.52
CA ARG A 74 -5.94 -14.97 19.49
C ARG A 74 -6.36 -14.32 20.80
N ASN A 75 -6.32 -15.10 21.88
CA ASN A 75 -6.79 -14.71 23.21
C ASN A 75 -6.26 -13.34 23.63
N LYS A 76 -7.17 -12.58 24.24
CA LYS A 76 -7.03 -11.22 24.78
C LYS A 76 -6.06 -11.22 25.97
N SER A 77 -4.76 -11.33 25.72
CA SER A 77 -3.76 -11.24 26.79
C SER A 77 -2.36 -10.87 26.31
N ASP A 78 -2.23 -9.95 25.36
CA ASP A 78 -0.94 -9.25 25.20
C ASP A 78 -1.16 -7.81 24.71
N THR A 79 -1.17 -6.90 25.67
CA THR A 79 -1.26 -5.45 25.49
C THR A 79 0.13 -4.89 25.19
N SER A 80 0.75 -5.40 24.11
CA SER A 80 2.12 -5.04 23.73
C SER A 80 2.16 -4.89 22.21
N GLN A 81 2.06 -3.65 21.74
CA GLN A 81 2.32 -3.18 20.36
C GLN A 81 1.67 -4.03 19.26
N ASP A 82 0.58 -3.53 18.68
CA ASP A 82 0.12 -3.92 17.33
C ASP A 82 1.26 -3.67 16.33
N VAL A 83 2.20 -4.61 16.23
CA VAL A 83 3.29 -4.55 15.26
C VAL A 83 2.64 -4.67 13.90
N LYS A 84 2.52 -3.53 13.20
CA LYS A 84 2.10 -3.46 11.80
C LYS A 84 3.02 -4.35 10.98
N ARG A 85 2.60 -5.61 10.77
CA ARG A 85 3.45 -6.71 10.26
C ARG A 85 4.16 -6.35 8.96
N TYR A 86 3.52 -5.54 8.12
CA TYR A 86 3.97 -5.18 6.78
C TYR A 86 4.36 -3.69 6.67
N GLY A 87 4.58 -3.01 7.80
CA GLY A 87 4.68 -1.55 7.83
C GLY A 87 3.31 -0.88 7.73
N GLU A 88 3.31 0.47 7.67
CA GLU A 88 2.07 1.25 7.66
C GLU A 88 1.44 1.39 6.28
N LEU A 89 2.28 1.41 5.25
CA LEU A 89 1.94 1.67 3.87
C LEU A 89 2.40 0.53 2.99
N SER A 90 1.62 0.28 1.94
CA SER A 90 1.85 -0.72 0.89
C SER A 90 1.73 -0.04 -0.46
N LEU A 91 2.52 -0.50 -1.41
CA LEU A 91 2.62 0.13 -2.73
C LEU A 91 1.40 -0.22 -3.61
N LEU A 92 0.89 0.74 -4.37
CA LEU A 92 0.01 0.46 -5.51
C LEU A 92 0.86 0.18 -6.75
N GLY A 93 0.66 -0.98 -7.37
CA GLY A 93 1.39 -1.34 -8.58
C GLY A 93 1.14 -0.34 -9.71
N SER A 94 2.18 0.03 -10.46
CA SER A 94 2.08 1.06 -11.51
C SER A 94 0.99 0.74 -12.54
N ASN A 95 0.81 -0.53 -12.91
CA ASN A 95 -0.27 -0.95 -13.82
C ASN A 95 -1.67 -0.67 -13.24
N LEU A 96 -1.88 -0.89 -11.94
CA LEU A 96 -3.14 -0.57 -11.26
C LEU A 96 -3.40 0.94 -11.35
N VAL A 97 -2.41 1.75 -10.97
CA VAL A 97 -2.53 3.22 -10.99
C VAL A 97 -2.85 3.71 -12.40
N LEU A 98 -2.09 3.25 -13.40
CA LEU A 98 -2.25 3.68 -14.79
C LEU A 98 -3.60 3.27 -15.40
N SER A 99 -4.13 2.10 -15.02
CA SER A 99 -5.37 1.58 -15.61
C SER A 99 -6.64 2.04 -14.89
N ARG A 100 -6.58 2.30 -13.58
CA ARG A 100 -7.77 2.60 -12.77
C ARG A 100 -7.84 4.04 -12.25
N LEU A 101 -6.71 4.72 -12.12
CA LEU A 101 -6.63 6.01 -11.42
C LEU A 101 -6.06 7.13 -12.29
N ALA A 102 -5.43 6.83 -13.43
CA ALA A 102 -4.71 7.81 -14.25
C ALA A 102 -5.58 8.96 -14.79
N GLU A 103 -6.84 8.70 -15.15
CA GLU A 103 -7.70 9.73 -15.76
C GLU A 103 -7.95 10.93 -14.84
N GLY A 104 -7.95 10.71 -13.52
CA GLY A 104 -8.11 11.77 -12.52
C GLY A 104 -6.87 12.02 -11.68
N LEU A 105 -5.72 11.42 -12.02
CA LEU A 105 -4.49 11.55 -11.25
C LEU A 105 -3.77 12.84 -11.63
N GLU A 106 -3.80 13.81 -10.73
CA GLU A 106 -3.01 15.03 -10.84
C GLU A 106 -1.88 14.95 -9.81
N ILE A 107 -0.64 14.76 -10.29
CA ILE A 107 0.58 14.85 -9.48
C ILE A 107 1.41 15.99 -10.06
N ASP A 108 1.68 17.01 -9.26
CA ASP A 108 2.45 18.19 -9.68
C ASP A 108 3.57 18.46 -8.69
N ALA A 109 4.79 18.56 -9.21
CA ALA A 109 5.99 18.86 -8.44
C ALA A 109 5.90 20.22 -7.74
N GLU A 110 5.18 21.19 -8.32
CA GLU A 110 4.96 22.52 -7.72
C GLU A 110 3.95 22.46 -6.55
N LEU A 111 3.03 21.48 -6.56
CA LEU A 111 2.09 21.25 -5.45
C LEU A 111 2.74 20.56 -4.25
N PHE A 112 3.82 19.81 -4.47
CA PHE A 112 4.57 19.16 -3.39
C PHE A 112 5.18 20.16 -2.41
N GLU A 113 5.64 21.31 -2.92
CA GLU A 113 6.14 22.43 -2.10
C GLU A 113 5.07 22.92 -1.12
N LYS A 114 3.80 22.92 -1.55
CA LYS A 114 2.63 23.30 -0.75
C LYS A 114 2.11 22.20 0.18
N GLY A 115 2.74 21.02 0.17
CA GLY A 115 2.37 19.92 1.07
C GLY A 115 1.24 19.02 0.56
N VAL A 116 0.82 19.17 -0.69
CA VAL A 116 -0.26 18.38 -1.29
C VAL A 116 0.33 17.39 -2.28
N GLY A 117 0.03 16.10 -2.14
CA GLY A 117 0.59 15.02 -2.97
C GLY A 117 -0.09 14.85 -4.32
N GLY A 118 -1.13 15.65 -4.56
CA GLY A 118 -1.97 15.55 -5.75
C GLY A 118 -3.40 15.14 -5.41
N SER A 119 -4.11 14.62 -6.39
CA SER A 119 -5.45 14.06 -6.21
C SER A 119 -5.72 12.92 -7.18
N ILE A 120 -6.66 12.04 -6.83
CA ILE A 120 -7.24 11.02 -7.72
C ILE A 120 -8.74 11.20 -7.86
N GLU A 121 -9.31 10.62 -8.90
CA GLU A 121 -10.74 10.40 -9.01
C GLU A 121 -11.06 8.92 -8.81
N TRP A 122 -12.07 8.63 -7.99
CA TRP A 122 -12.62 7.30 -7.81
C TRP A 122 -14.14 7.37 -7.70
N GLN A 123 -14.84 6.57 -8.50
CA GLN A 123 -16.32 6.53 -8.57
C GLN A 123 -16.96 7.93 -8.71
N GLY A 124 -16.36 8.80 -9.53
CA GLY A 124 -16.85 10.15 -9.79
C GLY A 124 -16.65 11.14 -8.65
N LYS A 125 -15.86 10.78 -7.62
CA LYS A 125 -15.47 11.66 -6.52
C LYS A 125 -13.95 11.87 -6.54
N ARG A 126 -13.54 13.13 -6.32
CA ARG A 126 -12.14 13.52 -6.21
C ARG A 126 -11.64 13.40 -4.77
N TYR A 127 -10.42 12.90 -4.61
CA TYR A 127 -9.76 12.65 -3.33
C TYR A 127 -8.35 13.21 -3.36
N ASP A 128 -7.97 13.95 -2.31
CA ASP A 128 -6.63 14.50 -2.17
C ASP A 128 -5.66 13.44 -1.64
N LEU A 129 -4.45 13.44 -2.20
CA LEU A 129 -3.36 12.56 -1.77
C LEU A 129 -2.46 13.28 -0.78
N GLY A 130 -2.09 12.59 0.30
CA GLY A 130 -1.04 13.08 1.20
C GLY A 130 0.35 12.96 0.57
N LEU A 131 1.36 13.55 1.22
CA LEU A 131 2.76 13.39 0.86
C LEU A 131 3.48 12.47 1.83
N LEU A 132 4.22 11.50 1.30
CA LEU A 132 5.10 10.67 2.11
C LEU A 132 6.23 11.53 2.68
N GLY A 133 6.47 11.45 4.00
CA GLY A 133 7.57 12.16 4.67
C GLY A 133 7.24 13.54 5.25
N LYS A 134 6.03 14.09 5.04
CA LYS A 134 5.53 15.23 5.83
C LYS A 134 4.60 14.71 6.94
N ALA A 135 5.11 14.71 8.17
CA ALA A 135 4.33 14.51 9.39
C ALA A 135 3.73 15.84 9.88
#